data_AF-A0A1R2ARE6-F1
#
_entry.id   AF-A0A1R2ARE6-F1
#
_cell.length_a   1.000
_cell.length_b   1.000
_cell.length_c   1.000
_cell.angle_alpha   90.00
_cell.angle_beta   90.00
_cell.angle_gamma   90.00
#
_symmetry.space_group_name_H-M   'P 1'
#
loop_
_entity.id
_entity.type
_entity.pdbx_description
1 polymer ?
#
loop_
_entity_poly.entity_id
_entity_poly.type
_entity_poly.pdbx_seq_one_letter_code
_entity_poly.pdbx_strand_id
1 'polypeptide(L)'
;MSRIAGEPTAFAWGKNKDGELSVGNNKDSYLPIPVKGVKNKNLVHVNSGGQHSAAIDSQGHLYICGSYLHGKLGIEDLTTVSIPAFTLVPSLKEKVVIQVACGDYHTLCLVEDGSVYTWGGTLHKKLGQRSGKAINKPGLVQGLSDKEVIYVGCGDFHSVALTNEGKVYTWGGGGSFFNRGQCGHGHVKDILEPSPVPMLMSKCVVQLSCGGYHTLALTDNNELYGWGSGLYGECGFGEFLNTTSPKLVLMPWVKKLAEEQLIIEISAGGHHSLVLTDQGYVFSFGFASHGQLGLRNTINQSEPQLVTDLRTKPIKAVAAGWNHTLVLSQRGDIYACGYGSFGQLGLGDDESRTIFTHVSALGPKNVERIYAGGNHSWALLDPAEPIKRDYEPPSPLPADLSFVDNPIQMASVIQEEEAFESSNKIKLTTGSDFFLQIAYSDIQFCHRFVRYELREEQLDMGKAKTEEFVHEMYINEAGVQYHRIQEDDDINEITAGNDETVCKGGEANITCLLVCDPCRNEPPIDKNDVNNDGEEITVIYRAAQLTANPLQTKLSEWVRFFMSKVSPYCAGPPKFFELRPKHFYTS
;
A
#
# COMPACT_ATOMS: atom_id res chain seq x y z
N MET A 1 -33.17 12.28 -9.94
CA MET A 1 -33.74 11.31 -8.98
C MET A 1 -33.38 11.80 -7.58
N SER A 2 -34.39 12.05 -6.76
CA SER A 2 -34.22 12.58 -5.40
C SER A 2 -33.58 11.54 -4.50
N ARG A 3 -32.56 11.97 -3.74
CA ARG A 3 -31.98 11.34 -2.54
C ARG A 3 -32.96 10.34 -1.90
N ILE A 4 -32.58 9.08 -1.71
CA ILE A 4 -33.22 8.26 -0.67
C ILE A 4 -32.79 8.91 0.64
N ALA A 5 -33.70 9.70 1.23
CA ALA A 5 -33.42 10.42 2.47
C ALA A 5 -33.06 9.41 3.57
N GLY A 6 -31.82 9.42 4.03
CA GLY A 6 -31.40 8.69 5.23
C GLY A 6 -30.27 7.67 5.07
N GLU A 7 -29.75 7.43 3.86
CA GLU A 7 -28.55 6.59 3.73
C GLU A 7 -27.29 7.31 4.25
N PRO A 8 -26.41 6.60 4.97
CA PRO A 8 -25.17 7.17 5.50
C PRO A 8 -24.18 7.46 4.38
N THR A 9 -23.64 8.68 4.35
CA THR A 9 -22.63 9.12 3.37
C THR A 9 -21.19 8.96 3.87
N ALA A 10 -21.00 8.48 5.11
CA ALA A 10 -19.70 8.31 5.73
C ALA A 10 -19.63 6.98 6.50
N PHE A 11 -18.53 6.27 6.31
CA PHE A 11 -18.22 5.00 6.97
C PHE A 11 -16.87 5.12 7.68
N ALA A 12 -16.74 4.44 8.82
CA ALA A 12 -15.53 4.40 9.61
C ALA A 12 -15.26 2.98 10.13
N TRP A 13 -14.00 2.63 10.34
CA TRP A 13 -13.58 1.35 10.94
C TRP A 13 -12.21 1.47 11.59
N GLY A 14 -11.84 0.50 12.43
CA GLY A 14 -10.62 0.46 13.21
C GLY A 14 -10.84 0.66 14.70
N LYS A 15 -9.81 1.19 15.37
CA LYS A 15 -9.80 1.50 16.80
C LYS A 15 -10.85 2.54 17.16
N ASN A 16 -11.56 2.32 18.26
CA ASN A 16 -12.66 3.16 18.72
C ASN A 16 -12.78 3.22 20.26
N LYS A 17 -11.73 2.90 21.01
CA LYS A 17 -11.79 2.86 22.49
C LYS A 17 -12.14 4.20 23.11
N ASP A 18 -11.79 5.30 22.45
CA ASP A 18 -12.08 6.67 22.86
C ASP A 18 -13.24 7.28 22.05
N GLY A 19 -13.91 6.53 21.18
CA GLY A 19 -14.99 7.06 20.33
C GLY A 19 -14.50 7.73 19.04
N GLU A 20 -13.30 7.37 18.57
CA GLU A 20 -12.63 7.91 17.40
C GLU A 20 -13.45 7.76 16.11
N LEU A 21 -14.29 6.73 15.99
CA LEU A 21 -15.06 6.45 14.77
C LEU A 21 -16.39 7.20 14.70
N SER A 22 -16.80 7.89 15.76
CA SER A 22 -18.09 8.57 15.82
C SER A 22 -19.31 7.65 15.57
N VAL A 23 -19.28 6.40 16.07
CA VAL A 23 -20.33 5.38 15.84
C VAL A 23 -21.32 5.25 17.02
N GLY A 24 -21.19 6.13 18.02
CA GLY A 24 -22.04 6.20 19.20
C GLY A 24 -21.77 5.11 20.24
N ASN A 25 -20.61 4.49 20.20
CA ASN A 25 -20.10 3.56 21.21
C ASN A 25 -18.55 3.60 21.22
N ASN A 26 -17.93 2.81 22.10
CA ASN A 26 -16.47 2.73 22.26
C ASN A 26 -15.91 1.34 21.89
N LYS A 27 -16.51 0.68 20.89
CA LYS A 27 -16.09 -0.65 20.41
C LYS A 27 -15.36 -0.51 19.08
N ASP A 28 -14.17 -1.11 19.00
CA ASP A 28 -13.41 -1.25 17.77
C ASP A 28 -14.28 -1.92 16.69
N SER A 29 -14.03 -1.58 15.43
CA SER A 29 -14.80 -2.09 14.30
C SER A 29 -13.90 -2.66 13.23
N TYR A 30 -14.07 -3.95 12.94
CA TYR A 30 -13.27 -4.67 11.95
C TYR A 30 -13.82 -4.58 10.53
N LEU A 31 -14.99 -3.97 10.37
CA LEU A 31 -15.65 -3.74 9.09
C LEU A 31 -16.11 -2.26 9.01
N PRO A 32 -16.17 -1.65 7.81
CA PRO A 32 -16.74 -0.33 7.61
C PRO A 32 -18.17 -0.22 8.17
N ILE A 33 -18.38 0.69 9.13
CA ILE A 33 -19.70 0.94 9.73
C ILE A 33 -20.15 2.40 9.55
N PRO A 34 -21.47 2.66 9.41
CA PRO A 34 -22.01 4.00 9.30
C PRO A 34 -21.69 4.92 10.48
N VAL A 35 -21.27 6.14 10.17
CA VAL A 35 -20.98 7.20 11.14
C VAL A 35 -22.29 7.79 11.71
N LYS A 36 -22.28 8.14 13.01
CA LYS A 36 -23.36 8.82 13.74
C LYS A 36 -23.01 10.27 14.09
N GLY A 37 -23.96 11.02 14.65
CA GLY A 37 -23.77 12.42 15.08
C GLY A 37 -23.90 13.47 13.96
N VAL A 38 -23.86 13.03 12.71
CA VAL A 38 -23.91 13.90 11.50
C VAL A 38 -25.03 13.49 10.55
N LYS A 39 -26.16 13.00 11.09
CA LYS A 39 -27.30 12.56 10.28
C LYS A 39 -27.78 13.70 9.38
N ASN A 40 -27.97 13.41 8.09
CA ASN A 40 -28.34 14.37 7.04
C ASN A 40 -27.31 15.46 6.72
N LYS A 41 -26.10 15.38 7.28
CA LYS A 41 -24.99 16.26 6.90
C LYS A 41 -24.18 15.61 5.78
N ASN A 42 -23.80 16.41 4.80
CA ASN A 42 -22.88 15.96 3.75
C ASN A 42 -21.46 16.26 4.22
N LEU A 43 -20.76 15.25 4.74
CA LEU A 43 -19.34 15.41 5.10
C LEU A 43 -18.50 15.54 3.84
N VAL A 44 -17.60 16.53 3.83
CA VAL A 44 -16.71 16.82 2.69
C VAL A 44 -15.25 16.64 3.06
N HIS A 45 -14.88 16.66 4.34
CA HIS A 45 -13.50 16.43 4.75
C HIS A 45 -13.47 15.73 6.10
N VAL A 46 -12.53 14.80 6.26
CA VAL A 46 -12.24 14.12 7.52
C VAL A 46 -10.74 14.15 7.75
N ASN A 47 -10.32 14.31 9.00
CA ASN A 47 -8.94 14.05 9.38
C ASN A 47 -8.91 13.40 10.76
N SER A 48 -7.86 12.67 11.07
CA SER A 48 -7.79 11.83 12.26
C SER A 48 -6.37 11.74 12.78
N GLY A 49 -6.22 12.00 14.07
CA GLY A 49 -4.98 11.80 14.80
C GLY A 49 -4.94 10.41 15.45
N GLY A 50 -4.15 10.24 16.52
CA GLY A 50 -4.03 8.94 17.19
C GLY A 50 -5.26 8.48 17.99
N GLN A 51 -6.03 9.42 18.57
CA GLN A 51 -7.20 9.11 19.41
C GLN A 51 -8.37 10.09 19.25
N HIS A 52 -8.40 10.85 18.15
CA HIS A 52 -9.51 11.76 17.88
C HIS A 52 -9.64 11.98 16.37
N SER A 53 -10.85 12.37 15.97
CA SER A 53 -11.19 12.58 14.57
C SER A 53 -12.03 13.84 14.45
N ALA A 54 -11.88 14.54 13.34
CA ALA A 54 -12.66 15.71 13.02
C ALA A 54 -13.20 15.61 11.59
N ALA A 55 -14.38 16.18 11.38
CA ALA A 55 -15.07 16.18 10.10
C ALA A 55 -15.70 17.53 9.81
N ILE A 56 -15.76 17.89 8.53
CA ILE A 56 -16.35 19.14 8.05
C ILE A 56 -17.54 18.79 7.16
N ASP A 57 -18.68 19.44 7.38
CA ASP A 57 -19.83 19.34 6.48
C ASP A 57 -19.74 20.34 5.31
N SER A 58 -20.57 20.16 4.29
CA SER A 58 -20.60 21.02 3.09
C SER A 58 -21.02 22.47 3.37
N GLN A 59 -21.38 22.82 4.61
CA GLN A 59 -21.67 24.20 5.04
C GLN A 59 -20.48 24.81 5.81
N GLY A 60 -19.37 24.08 5.96
CA GLY A 60 -18.18 24.52 6.68
C GLY A 60 -18.26 24.34 8.20
N HIS A 61 -19.23 23.59 8.72
CA HIS A 61 -19.30 23.32 10.15
C HIS A 61 -18.30 22.24 10.54
N LEU A 62 -17.51 22.50 11.60
CA LEU A 62 -16.55 21.55 12.15
C LEU A 62 -17.15 20.70 13.26
N TYR A 63 -17.06 19.38 13.10
CA TYR A 63 -17.43 18.37 14.08
C TYR A 63 -16.20 17.61 14.55
N ILE A 64 -16.20 17.15 15.80
CA ILE A 64 -15.07 16.42 16.39
C ILE A 64 -15.55 15.31 17.33
N CYS A 65 -14.79 14.22 17.45
CA CYS A 65 -15.06 13.08 18.33
C CYS A 65 -13.74 12.47 18.85
N GLY A 66 -13.83 11.55 19.82
CA GLY A 66 -12.67 10.86 20.39
C GLY A 66 -12.28 11.36 21.78
N SER A 67 -11.00 11.20 22.13
CA SER A 67 -10.42 11.52 23.43
C SER A 67 -10.28 13.03 23.67
N TYR A 68 -10.72 13.50 24.83
CA TYR A 68 -10.54 14.89 25.30
C TYR A 68 -9.15 15.17 25.87
N LEU A 69 -8.31 14.15 26.06
CA LEU A 69 -6.97 14.32 26.63
C LEU A 69 -6.19 15.44 25.93
N HIS A 70 -5.55 16.29 26.74
CA HIS A 70 -4.81 17.48 26.29
C HIS A 70 -5.66 18.60 25.65
N GLY A 71 -7.00 18.52 25.71
CA GLY A 71 -7.89 19.56 25.18
C GLY A 71 -8.02 19.55 23.65
N LYS A 72 -7.61 18.47 22.97
CA LYS A 72 -7.55 18.36 21.50
C LYS A 72 -8.91 18.37 20.78
N LEU A 73 -10.02 18.37 21.53
CA LEU A 73 -11.36 18.48 20.96
C LEU A 73 -11.84 19.92 20.79
N GLY A 74 -11.23 20.92 21.45
CA GLY A 74 -11.60 22.33 21.21
C GLY A 74 -13.00 22.72 21.70
N ILE A 75 -13.64 21.87 22.50
CA ILE A 75 -14.92 22.13 23.15
C ILE A 75 -14.66 22.47 24.62
N GLU A 76 -15.11 23.66 25.02
CA GLU A 76 -15.02 24.15 26.40
C GLU A 76 -15.94 23.35 27.33
N ASP A 77 -15.58 23.25 28.62
CA ASP A 77 -16.40 22.65 29.68
C ASP A 77 -16.83 21.18 29.46
N LEU A 78 -16.08 20.41 28.67
CA LEU A 78 -16.24 18.96 28.58
C LEU A 78 -15.94 18.31 29.94
N THR A 79 -16.94 17.63 30.50
CA THR A 79 -16.82 16.83 31.73
C THR A 79 -16.46 15.38 31.46
N THR A 80 -16.60 14.92 30.21
CA THR A 80 -16.27 13.55 29.79
C THR A 80 -14.84 13.46 29.30
N VAL A 81 -14.23 12.28 29.47
CA VAL A 81 -12.88 11.99 28.96
C VAL A 81 -12.86 11.74 27.45
N SER A 82 -14.02 11.49 26.85
CA SER A 82 -14.21 11.28 25.42
C SER A 82 -15.63 11.58 24.96
N ILE A 83 -15.82 11.71 23.64
CA ILE A 83 -17.12 11.88 22.98
C ILE A 83 -17.26 10.85 21.84
N PRO A 84 -18.22 9.91 21.92
CA PRO A 84 -18.33 8.78 20.99
C PRO A 84 -19.08 9.09 19.69
N ALA A 85 -19.48 10.35 19.50
CA ALA A 85 -20.16 10.83 18.30
C ALA A 85 -19.69 12.25 17.99
N PHE A 86 -19.62 12.55 16.70
CA PHE A 86 -19.27 13.85 16.16
C PHE A 86 -20.16 14.92 16.78
N THR A 87 -19.49 15.84 17.44
CA THR A 87 -20.09 16.97 18.16
C THR A 87 -19.58 18.26 17.53
N LEU A 88 -20.49 19.19 17.27
CA LEU A 88 -20.16 20.50 16.70
C LEU A 88 -19.20 21.25 17.63
N VAL A 89 -18.14 21.86 17.09
CA VAL A 89 -17.22 22.74 17.84
C VAL A 89 -17.87 24.12 17.98
N PRO A 90 -18.40 24.52 19.15
CA PRO A 90 -19.28 25.69 19.25
C PRO A 90 -18.58 27.01 18.94
N SER A 91 -17.31 27.12 19.30
CA SER A 91 -16.49 28.33 19.12
C SER A 91 -16.17 28.65 17.66
N LEU A 92 -16.38 27.70 16.74
CA LEU A 92 -16.16 27.85 15.31
C LEU A 92 -17.47 27.80 14.49
N LYS A 93 -18.63 27.75 15.15
CA LYS A 93 -19.93 27.58 14.49
C LYS A 93 -20.24 28.67 13.43
N GLU A 94 -19.81 29.91 13.69
CA GLU A 94 -20.05 31.05 12.81
C GLU A 94 -18.92 31.26 11.77
N LYS A 95 -18.04 30.25 11.58
CA LYS A 95 -16.95 30.28 10.61
C LYS A 95 -17.13 29.17 9.59
N VAL A 96 -16.74 29.45 8.35
CA VAL A 96 -16.70 28.45 7.27
C VAL A 96 -15.33 27.76 7.31
N VAL A 97 -15.26 26.63 8.00
CA VAL A 97 -14.04 25.82 8.08
C VAL A 97 -13.92 25.00 6.79
N ILE A 98 -12.76 25.05 6.13
CA ILE A 98 -12.52 24.37 4.85
C ILE A 98 -11.55 23.18 4.97
N GLN A 99 -10.72 23.16 6.01
CA GLN A 99 -9.81 22.05 6.28
C GLN A 99 -9.60 21.85 7.78
N VAL A 100 -9.42 20.59 8.21
CA VAL A 100 -8.97 20.23 9.55
C VAL A 100 -7.81 19.25 9.46
N ALA A 101 -6.86 19.36 10.39
CA ALA A 101 -5.73 18.45 10.56
C ALA A 101 -5.59 18.07 12.04
N CYS A 102 -5.53 16.77 12.31
CA CYS A 102 -5.51 16.18 13.65
C CYS A 102 -4.16 15.49 13.87
N GLY A 103 -3.32 16.07 14.72
CA GLY A 103 -2.11 15.39 15.21
C GLY A 103 -2.43 14.49 16.41
N ASP A 104 -1.40 13.98 17.08
CA ASP A 104 -1.64 13.07 18.21
C ASP A 104 -2.24 13.79 19.45
N TYR A 105 -1.79 15.02 19.66
CA TYR A 105 -2.15 15.84 20.82
C TYR A 105 -2.80 17.19 20.48
N HIS A 106 -2.89 17.58 19.21
CA HIS A 106 -3.35 18.91 18.81
C HIS A 106 -4.11 18.89 17.49
N THR A 107 -4.85 19.97 17.25
CA THR A 107 -5.71 20.10 16.08
C THR A 107 -5.55 21.48 15.48
N LEU A 108 -5.52 21.54 14.16
CA LEU A 108 -5.51 22.76 13.36
C LEU A 108 -6.75 22.78 12.48
N CYS A 109 -7.28 23.97 12.22
CA CYS A 109 -8.22 24.15 11.12
C CYS A 109 -7.92 25.42 10.33
N LEU A 110 -8.23 25.36 9.03
CA LEU A 110 -8.19 26.47 8.10
C LEU A 110 -9.62 26.94 7.80
N VAL A 111 -9.82 28.25 7.89
CA VAL A 111 -11.09 28.93 7.59
C VAL A 111 -11.02 29.51 6.18
N GLU A 112 -12.16 29.67 5.51
CA GLU A 112 -12.27 30.21 4.14
C GLU A 112 -11.62 31.59 3.96
N ASP A 113 -11.56 32.39 5.03
CA ASP A 113 -10.88 33.70 5.05
C ASP A 113 -9.34 33.62 5.14
N GLY A 114 -8.76 32.41 5.12
CA GLY A 114 -7.32 32.15 5.25
C GLY A 114 -6.84 32.05 6.71
N SER A 115 -7.69 32.33 7.70
CA SER A 115 -7.30 32.27 9.12
C SER A 115 -7.05 30.84 9.58
N VAL A 116 -5.95 30.64 10.32
CA VAL A 116 -5.60 29.35 10.93
C VAL A 116 -5.87 29.36 12.43
N TYR A 117 -6.62 28.38 12.92
CA TYR A 117 -6.88 28.18 14.35
C TYR A 117 -6.23 26.88 14.84
N THR A 118 -5.81 26.86 16.11
CA THR A 118 -5.20 25.68 16.74
C THR A 118 -5.52 25.54 18.22
N TRP A 119 -5.59 24.29 18.70
CA TRP A 119 -5.87 23.93 20.08
C TRP A 119 -5.32 22.53 20.42
N GLY A 120 -5.36 22.19 21.71
CA GLY A 120 -4.85 20.92 22.24
C GLY A 120 -3.58 21.09 23.09
N GLY A 121 -2.70 20.09 23.07
CA GLY A 121 -1.53 20.01 23.92
C GLY A 121 -0.47 21.06 23.61
N THR A 122 -0.04 21.79 24.64
CA THR A 122 0.91 22.92 24.53
C THR A 122 2.38 22.53 24.49
N LEU A 123 2.71 21.27 24.81
CA LEU A 123 4.08 20.79 24.77
C LEU A 123 4.66 20.88 23.36
N HIS A 124 5.95 21.20 23.31
CA HIS A 124 6.74 21.28 22.06
C HIS A 124 6.28 22.32 21.06
N LYS A 125 5.59 23.38 21.53
CA LYS A 125 5.26 24.59 20.75
C LYS A 125 4.43 24.38 19.47
N LYS A 126 3.85 23.20 19.26
CA LYS A 126 3.01 22.85 18.09
C LYS A 126 1.69 23.63 17.97
N LEU A 127 1.29 24.39 18.98
CA LEU A 127 0.17 25.34 18.85
C LEU A 127 0.59 26.70 18.28
N GLY A 128 1.88 26.94 18.04
CA GLY A 128 2.40 28.24 17.63
C GLY A 128 2.09 29.36 18.64
N GLN A 129 2.42 30.60 18.27
CA GLN A 129 1.91 31.76 18.98
C GLN A 129 0.45 32.00 18.59
N ARG A 130 -0.45 31.84 19.55
CA ARG A 130 -1.89 32.02 19.33
C ARG A 130 -2.52 33.07 20.24
N SER A 131 -3.59 33.71 19.77
CA SER A 131 -4.39 34.63 20.58
C SER A 131 -5.25 33.85 21.59
N GLY A 132 -5.00 34.02 22.90
CA GLY A 132 -5.76 33.39 23.97
C GLY A 132 -5.06 32.19 24.66
N LYS A 133 -5.21 32.09 25.99
CA LYS A 133 -4.45 31.13 26.83
C LYS A 133 -5.13 29.75 27.03
N ALA A 134 -6.40 29.57 26.65
CA ALA A 134 -7.20 28.38 26.98
C ALA A 134 -6.98 27.20 26.01
N ILE A 135 -6.17 26.20 26.40
CA ILE A 135 -5.67 25.12 25.53
C ILE A 135 -6.77 24.27 24.87
N ASN A 136 -7.94 24.21 25.48
CA ASN A 136 -9.12 23.46 25.07
C ASN A 136 -10.08 24.28 24.17
N LYS A 137 -9.64 25.43 23.69
CA LYS A 137 -10.39 26.29 22.76
C LYS A 137 -9.55 26.59 21.52
N PRO A 138 -10.14 26.56 20.31
CA PRO A 138 -9.52 27.09 19.09
C PRO A 138 -9.02 28.52 19.30
N GLY A 139 -7.72 28.75 19.07
CA GLY A 139 -7.10 30.07 19.11
C GLY A 139 -6.43 30.40 17.79
N LEU A 140 -6.56 31.65 17.32
CA LEU A 140 -5.98 32.11 16.07
C LEU A 140 -4.45 32.09 16.15
N VAL A 141 -3.79 31.52 15.13
CA VAL A 141 -2.33 31.52 14.99
C VAL A 141 -1.87 32.86 14.45
N GLN A 142 -1.38 33.73 15.33
CA GLN A 142 -1.10 35.13 14.99
C GLN A 142 -0.03 35.28 13.91
N GLY A 143 1.01 34.44 13.94
CA GLY A 143 2.11 34.46 12.97
C GLY A 143 1.72 34.12 11.52
N LEU A 144 0.47 33.73 11.26
CA LEU A 144 -0.06 33.48 9.91
C LEU A 144 -1.15 34.49 9.49
N SER A 145 -1.46 35.49 10.32
CA SER A 145 -2.62 36.37 10.10
C SER A 145 -2.48 37.28 8.87
N ASP A 146 -1.24 37.51 8.43
CA ASP A 146 -0.89 38.30 7.25
C ASP A 146 -0.53 37.42 6.04
N LYS A 147 -0.82 36.11 6.10
CA LYS A 147 -0.48 35.12 5.07
C LYS A 147 -1.75 34.54 4.46
N GLU A 148 -1.78 34.40 3.13
CA GLU A 148 -2.86 33.72 2.42
C GLU A 148 -2.63 32.20 2.46
N VAL A 149 -2.99 31.58 3.59
CA VAL A 149 -2.85 30.14 3.82
C VAL A 149 -3.91 29.36 3.06
N ILE A 150 -3.48 28.31 2.33
CA ILE A 150 -4.36 27.43 1.54
C ILE A 150 -4.38 25.98 2.02
N TYR A 151 -3.43 25.59 2.88
CA TYR A 151 -3.38 24.25 3.44
C TYR A 151 -2.75 24.24 4.84
N VAL A 152 -3.24 23.37 5.71
CA VAL A 152 -2.67 23.07 7.03
C VAL A 152 -2.49 21.56 7.23
N GLY A 153 -1.46 21.18 7.97
CA GLY A 153 -1.18 19.77 8.30
C GLY A 153 -0.60 19.62 9.71
N CYS A 154 -0.73 18.41 10.26
CA CYS A 154 -0.26 18.05 11.59
C CYS A 154 0.53 16.75 11.52
N GLY A 155 1.74 16.74 12.12
CA GLY A 155 2.32 15.50 12.64
C GLY A 155 2.02 15.34 14.13
N ASP A 156 2.77 14.49 14.82
CA ASP A 156 2.56 14.28 16.26
C ASP A 156 2.94 15.51 17.09
N PHE A 157 4.07 16.13 16.70
CA PHE A 157 4.74 17.17 17.45
C PHE A 157 5.03 18.44 16.67
N HIS A 158 4.61 18.51 15.41
CA HIS A 158 4.83 19.66 14.54
C HIS A 158 3.57 19.95 13.72
N SER A 159 3.50 21.17 13.22
CA SER A 159 2.44 21.63 12.34
C SER A 159 3.03 22.33 11.13
N VAL A 160 2.27 22.32 10.04
CA VAL A 160 2.65 22.96 8.79
C VAL A 160 1.53 23.81 8.24
N ALA A 161 1.90 24.84 7.49
CA ALA A 161 1.00 25.62 6.65
C ALA A 161 1.65 25.88 5.28
N LEU A 162 0.83 25.90 4.24
CA LEU A 162 1.22 26.27 2.88
C LEU A 162 0.44 27.52 2.47
N THR A 163 1.12 28.50 1.90
CA THR A 163 0.47 29.68 1.31
C THR A 163 0.20 29.50 -0.18
N ASN A 164 -0.69 30.31 -0.75
CA ASN A 164 -0.96 30.34 -2.19
C ASN A 164 0.28 30.70 -3.05
N GLU A 165 1.25 31.43 -2.49
CA GLU A 165 2.56 31.71 -3.10
C GLU A 165 3.52 30.50 -3.07
N GLY A 166 3.06 29.34 -2.58
CA GLY A 166 3.84 28.12 -2.46
C GLY A 166 4.88 28.15 -1.34
N LYS A 167 4.71 29.01 -0.31
CA LYS A 167 5.63 29.10 0.83
C LYS A 167 5.22 28.18 1.96
N VAL A 168 6.18 27.42 2.47
CA VAL A 168 5.99 26.45 3.56
C VAL A 168 6.39 27.07 4.89
N TYR A 169 5.47 27.05 5.84
CA TYR A 169 5.69 27.44 7.23
C TYR A 169 5.57 26.22 8.13
N THR A 170 6.50 26.07 9.06
CA THR A 170 6.58 24.95 10.01
C THR A 170 6.76 25.47 11.42
N TRP A 171 6.17 24.80 12.40
CA TRP A 171 6.42 25.07 13.81
C TRP A 171 6.24 23.83 14.70
N GLY A 172 6.71 23.89 15.93
CA GLY A 172 6.79 22.77 16.86
C GLY A 172 8.15 22.06 16.81
N GLY A 173 8.21 20.76 17.11
CA GLY A 173 9.46 19.99 16.96
C GLY A 173 9.65 18.78 17.87
N GLY A 174 8.89 18.60 18.94
CA GLY A 174 8.99 17.40 19.81
C GLY A 174 10.10 17.42 20.87
N GLY A 175 10.79 18.54 21.07
CA GLY A 175 11.82 18.71 22.10
C GLY A 175 13.02 17.76 21.96
N SER A 176 13.83 17.61 23.02
CA SER A 176 15.07 16.82 22.96
C SER A 176 14.88 15.34 22.61
N PHE A 177 13.69 14.78 22.88
CA PHE A 177 13.44 13.34 22.73
C PHE A 177 12.78 12.98 21.41
N PHE A 178 11.91 13.82 20.87
CA PHE A 178 11.10 13.52 19.68
C PHE A 178 11.41 14.43 18.48
N ASN A 179 12.32 15.39 18.63
CA ASN A 179 12.80 16.18 17.51
C ASN A 179 13.77 15.36 16.66
N ARG A 180 13.38 15.17 15.40
CA ARG A 180 14.14 14.50 14.34
C ARG A 180 14.38 15.45 13.17
N GLY A 181 14.07 16.74 13.34
CA GLY A 181 14.19 17.75 12.29
C GLY A 181 12.94 17.91 11.43
N GLN A 182 11.76 17.40 11.85
CA GLN A 182 10.50 17.43 11.11
C GLN A 182 10.01 18.84 10.73
N CYS A 183 10.53 19.89 11.36
CA CYS A 183 10.26 21.27 10.96
C CYS A 183 11.19 21.80 9.84
N GLY A 184 12.26 21.10 9.46
CA GLY A 184 13.03 21.43 8.25
C GLY A 184 13.94 22.67 8.32
N HIS A 185 14.26 23.19 9.51
CA HIS A 185 15.06 24.42 9.68
C HIS A 185 16.58 24.19 9.80
N GLY A 186 17.09 23.01 9.45
CA GLY A 186 18.51 22.67 9.54
C GLY A 186 19.01 22.34 10.94
N HIS A 187 18.12 22.24 11.93
CA HIS A 187 18.46 21.92 13.32
C HIS A 187 17.32 21.21 14.07
N VAL A 188 17.60 20.66 15.25
CA VAL A 188 16.65 19.92 16.11
C VAL A 188 16.13 20.73 17.31
N LYS A 189 15.98 22.05 17.15
CA LYS A 189 15.33 22.92 18.14
C LYS A 189 13.85 23.08 17.81
N ASP A 190 13.01 23.19 18.83
CA ASP A 190 11.61 23.52 18.66
C ASP A 190 11.46 24.93 18.08
N ILE A 191 10.53 25.05 17.14
CA ILE A 191 10.18 26.28 16.46
C ILE A 191 8.93 26.85 17.15
N LEU A 192 9.06 28.05 17.71
CA LEU A 192 8.04 28.62 18.59
C LEU A 192 6.79 29.10 17.84
N GLU A 193 6.99 29.63 16.64
CA GLU A 193 5.95 30.25 15.82
C GLU A 193 6.11 29.85 14.36
N PRO A 194 5.04 29.88 13.57
CA PRO A 194 5.11 29.56 12.14
C PRO A 194 6.24 30.32 11.46
N SER A 195 7.25 29.58 11.00
CA SER A 195 8.46 30.14 10.40
C SER A 195 8.67 29.54 9.02
N PRO A 196 9.11 30.31 8.02
CA PRO A 196 9.33 29.79 6.68
C PRO A 196 10.48 28.76 6.67
N VAL A 197 10.31 27.66 5.94
CA VAL A 197 11.34 26.63 5.76
C VAL A 197 12.44 27.18 4.83
N PRO A 198 13.68 27.44 5.32
CA PRO A 198 14.66 28.22 4.57
C PRO A 198 15.02 27.64 3.20
N MET A 199 15.13 26.32 3.11
CA MET A 199 15.57 25.63 1.88
C MET A 199 14.49 25.61 0.80
N LEU A 200 13.21 25.77 1.16
CA LEU A 200 12.09 25.78 0.21
C LEU A 200 11.66 27.20 -0.18
N MET A 201 12.30 28.25 0.36
CA MET A 201 11.93 29.64 0.05
C MET A 201 12.06 29.99 -1.44
N SER A 202 12.99 29.36 -2.15
CA SER A 202 13.20 29.54 -3.60
C SER A 202 12.37 28.58 -4.47
N LYS A 203 11.55 27.73 -3.85
CA LYS A 203 10.67 26.78 -4.53
C LYS A 203 9.21 27.25 -4.42
N CYS A 204 8.37 26.70 -5.29
CA CYS A 204 6.92 26.86 -5.24
C CYS A 204 6.34 25.48 -4.88
N VAL A 205 5.94 25.32 -3.62
CA VAL A 205 5.35 24.07 -3.13
C VAL A 205 3.85 24.05 -3.42
N VAL A 206 3.36 22.92 -3.96
CA VAL A 206 1.95 22.72 -4.34
C VAL A 206 1.24 21.72 -3.43
N GLN A 207 1.98 20.85 -2.74
CA GLN A 207 1.41 19.89 -1.79
C GLN A 207 2.34 19.67 -0.60
N LEU A 208 1.75 19.47 0.58
CA LEU A 208 2.43 19.07 1.81
C LEU A 208 1.76 17.85 2.41
N SER A 209 2.53 16.98 3.06
CA SER A 209 1.99 15.90 3.89
C SER A 209 2.86 15.68 5.11
N CYS A 210 2.23 15.52 6.28
CA CYS A 210 2.91 15.32 7.55
C CYS A 210 2.71 13.89 8.01
N GLY A 211 3.82 13.19 8.25
CA GLY A 211 3.80 11.96 9.01
C GLY A 211 3.91 12.22 10.50
N GLY A 212 4.11 11.16 11.28
CA GLY A 212 4.31 11.29 12.72
C GLY A 212 5.55 12.16 13.05
N TYR A 213 6.66 11.87 12.36
CA TYR A 213 7.97 12.48 12.61
C TYR A 213 8.70 12.96 11.37
N HIS A 214 8.06 12.98 10.20
CA HIS A 214 8.63 13.45 8.96
C HIS A 214 7.60 14.27 8.16
N THR A 215 8.08 14.95 7.13
CA THR A 215 7.27 15.83 6.28
C THR A 215 7.71 15.65 4.83
N LEU A 216 6.72 15.63 3.94
CA LEU A 216 6.91 15.61 2.50
C LEU A 216 6.40 16.92 1.89
N ALA A 217 7.07 17.38 0.83
CA ALA A 217 6.63 18.50 0.01
C ALA A 217 6.78 18.17 -1.48
N LEU A 218 5.78 18.53 -2.28
CA LEU A 218 5.82 18.45 -3.73
C LEU A 218 5.86 19.86 -4.31
N THR A 219 6.77 20.12 -5.25
CA THR A 219 6.86 21.40 -5.96
C THR A 219 6.08 21.39 -7.28
N ASP A 220 5.81 22.58 -7.81
CA ASP A 220 5.24 22.80 -9.15
C ASP A 220 6.10 22.23 -10.30
N ASN A 221 7.40 22.05 -10.06
CA ASN A 221 8.34 21.41 -10.98
C ASN A 221 8.38 19.87 -10.82
N ASN A 222 7.37 19.29 -10.16
CA ASN A 222 7.26 17.84 -9.93
C ASN A 222 8.46 17.27 -9.13
N GLU A 223 9.05 18.08 -8.23
CA GLU A 223 10.12 17.64 -7.35
C GLU A 223 9.55 17.26 -5.98
N LEU A 224 9.86 16.04 -5.53
CA LEU A 224 9.50 15.55 -4.21
C LEU A 224 10.63 15.82 -3.22
N TYR A 225 10.31 16.43 -2.08
CA TYR A 225 11.22 16.66 -0.96
C TYR A 225 10.73 15.93 0.29
N GLY A 226 11.65 15.35 1.05
CA GLY A 226 11.38 14.71 2.35
C GLY A 226 12.34 15.16 3.44
N TRP A 227 11.85 15.31 4.67
CA TRP A 227 12.69 15.56 5.86
C TRP A 227 12.07 15.15 7.19
N GLY A 228 12.89 15.18 8.24
CA GLY A 228 12.55 14.74 9.59
C GLY A 228 13.18 13.40 9.93
N SER A 229 12.41 12.54 10.58
CA SER A 229 12.80 11.16 10.86
C SER A 229 13.07 10.42 9.55
N GLY A 230 14.18 9.70 9.49
CA GLY A 230 14.50 8.80 8.38
C GLY A 230 15.01 7.45 8.87
N LEU A 231 14.77 7.13 10.15
CA LEU A 231 15.27 5.90 10.79
C LEU A 231 14.79 4.63 10.10
N TYR A 232 13.64 4.70 9.42
CA TYR A 232 13.07 3.58 8.66
C TYR A 232 13.05 3.85 7.16
N GLY A 233 13.67 4.94 6.70
CA GLY A 233 13.71 5.31 5.28
C GLY A 233 12.52 6.16 4.83
N GLU A 234 11.67 6.65 5.75
CA GLU A 234 10.41 7.33 5.45
C GLU A 234 10.57 8.67 4.71
N CYS A 235 11.79 9.20 4.63
CA CYS A 235 12.12 10.37 3.81
C CYS A 235 12.52 10.04 2.35
N GLY A 236 12.81 8.78 1.98
CA GLY A 236 12.88 8.33 0.59
C GLY A 236 14.18 8.64 -0.20
N PHE A 237 15.22 9.19 0.41
CA PHE A 237 16.44 9.59 -0.32
C PHE A 237 17.58 8.56 -0.32
N GLY A 238 17.28 7.28 -0.09
CA GLY A 238 18.24 6.17 -0.18
C GLY A 238 19.06 5.89 1.09
N GLU A 239 18.74 6.54 2.20
CA GLU A 239 19.46 6.42 3.47
C GLU A 239 18.49 6.22 4.64
N PHE A 240 18.96 5.53 5.69
CA PHE A 240 18.23 5.33 6.94
C PHE A 240 18.66 6.35 8.01
N LEU A 241 18.57 7.64 7.67
CA LEU A 241 19.06 8.74 8.51
C LEU A 241 18.06 9.88 8.59
N ASN A 242 17.97 10.48 9.76
CA ASN A 242 17.21 11.72 9.94
C ASN A 242 17.84 12.85 9.12
N THR A 243 17.01 13.72 8.56
CA THR A 243 17.47 14.97 7.95
C THR A 243 16.72 16.16 8.55
N THR A 244 17.47 17.20 8.90
CA THR A 244 16.91 18.41 9.51
C THR A 244 16.55 19.48 8.50
N SER A 245 16.85 19.26 7.22
CA SER A 245 16.46 20.12 6.10
C SER A 245 15.79 19.26 5.02
N PRO A 246 14.83 19.81 4.25
CA PRO A 246 14.25 19.14 3.09
C PRO A 246 15.36 18.58 2.19
N LYS A 247 15.23 17.35 1.70
CA LYS A 247 16.17 16.73 0.76
C LYS A 247 15.38 16.20 -0.43
N LEU A 248 15.91 16.40 -1.63
CA LEU A 248 15.27 15.91 -2.85
C LEU A 248 15.22 14.38 -2.83
N VAL A 249 14.04 13.84 -3.08
CA VAL A 249 13.76 12.41 -3.21
C VAL A 249 13.90 12.03 -4.67
N LEU A 250 14.78 11.08 -4.97
CA LEU A 250 14.97 10.62 -6.33
C LEU A 250 13.88 9.59 -6.68
N MET A 251 13.20 9.83 -7.81
CA MET A 251 12.18 8.95 -8.37
C MET A 251 12.68 8.34 -9.70
N PRO A 252 13.69 7.45 -9.68
CA PRO A 252 14.30 6.95 -10.92
C PRO A 252 13.31 6.18 -11.81
N TRP A 253 12.28 5.55 -11.22
CA TRP A 253 11.29 4.74 -11.92
C TRP A 253 10.23 5.55 -12.66
N VAL A 254 9.90 6.74 -12.17
CA VAL A 254 8.95 7.67 -12.82
C VAL A 254 9.41 8.02 -14.24
N LYS A 255 10.72 8.13 -14.47
CA LYS A 255 11.30 8.41 -15.79
C LYS A 255 11.44 7.19 -16.69
N LYS A 256 11.38 5.97 -16.13
CA LYS A 256 11.64 4.71 -16.85
C LYS A 256 10.36 3.99 -17.28
N LEU A 257 9.24 4.26 -16.61
CA LEU A 257 7.95 3.62 -16.86
C LEU A 257 7.14 4.28 -17.99
N ALA A 258 7.35 5.57 -18.24
CA ALA A 258 6.91 6.34 -19.40
C ALA A 258 7.73 7.66 -19.44
N GLU A 259 7.82 8.32 -20.59
CA GLU A 259 8.32 9.70 -20.63
C GLU A 259 7.32 10.59 -19.87
N GLU A 260 7.82 11.30 -18.84
CA GLU A 260 7.15 12.36 -18.07
C GLU A 260 5.85 11.98 -17.28
N GLN A 261 5.97 11.23 -16.17
CA GLN A 261 4.85 11.11 -15.21
C GLN A 261 4.87 12.23 -14.16
N LEU A 262 3.68 12.70 -13.80
CA LEU A 262 3.48 13.71 -12.77
C LEU A 262 3.08 13.06 -11.45
N ILE A 263 3.67 13.49 -10.35
CA ILE A 263 3.17 13.18 -9.01
C ILE A 263 1.92 14.03 -8.79
N ILE A 264 0.81 13.37 -8.44
CA ILE A 264 -0.48 14.04 -8.20
C ILE A 264 -0.89 14.01 -6.72
N GLU A 265 -0.33 13.09 -5.94
CA GLU A 265 -0.63 13.00 -4.51
C GLU A 265 0.54 12.45 -3.70
N ILE A 266 0.78 13.04 -2.53
CA ILE A 266 1.71 12.55 -1.50
C ILE A 266 0.96 12.31 -0.19
N SER A 267 1.27 11.22 0.51
CA SER A 267 0.67 10.90 1.80
C SER A 267 1.71 10.32 2.75
N ALA A 268 1.90 10.96 3.90
CA ALA A 268 2.85 10.56 4.93
C ALA A 268 2.09 9.96 6.12
N GLY A 269 2.43 8.73 6.47
CA GLY A 269 1.90 8.01 7.62
C GLY A 269 2.78 8.18 8.87
N GLY A 270 2.65 7.30 9.85
CA GLY A 270 3.46 7.36 11.07
C GLY A 270 4.96 7.34 10.79
N HIS A 271 5.40 6.31 10.06
CA HIS A 271 6.79 6.10 9.63
C HIS A 271 6.90 5.58 8.19
N HIS A 272 5.92 5.86 7.32
CA HIS A 272 5.99 5.49 5.91
C HIS A 272 5.41 6.60 5.04
N SER A 273 5.65 6.50 3.74
CA SER A 273 5.32 7.51 2.75
C SER A 273 4.79 6.86 1.49
N LEU A 274 3.80 7.52 0.88
CA LEU A 274 3.15 7.12 -0.35
C LEU A 274 3.24 8.25 -1.36
N VAL A 275 3.40 7.88 -2.63
CA VAL A 275 3.41 8.79 -3.77
C VAL A 275 2.54 8.18 -4.86
N LEU A 276 1.58 8.94 -5.36
CA LEU A 276 0.70 8.57 -6.46
C LEU A 276 1.02 9.41 -7.69
N THR A 277 1.11 8.75 -8.85
CA THR A 277 1.29 9.44 -10.14
C THR A 277 -0.04 9.60 -10.89
N ASP A 278 -0.05 10.50 -11.87
CA ASP A 278 -1.17 10.74 -12.80
C ASP A 278 -1.59 9.50 -13.60
N GLN A 279 -0.68 8.54 -13.76
CA GLN A 279 -0.93 7.24 -14.39
C GLN A 279 -1.50 6.20 -13.42
N GLY A 280 -1.74 6.55 -12.16
CA GLY A 280 -2.27 5.65 -11.13
C GLY A 280 -1.24 4.72 -10.51
N TYR A 281 0.07 4.95 -10.72
CA TYR A 281 1.12 4.18 -10.06
C TYR A 281 1.32 4.65 -8.63
N VAL A 282 1.38 3.70 -7.70
CA VAL A 282 1.65 3.95 -6.29
C VAL A 282 3.07 3.53 -5.97
N PHE A 283 3.82 4.43 -5.34
CA PHE A 283 5.12 4.14 -4.75
C PHE A 283 5.03 4.26 -3.23
N SER A 284 5.76 3.39 -2.53
CA SER A 284 5.78 3.34 -1.08
C SER A 284 7.22 3.22 -0.56
N PHE A 285 7.51 3.86 0.56
CA PHE A 285 8.80 3.77 1.24
C PHE A 285 8.68 4.08 2.73
N GLY A 286 9.66 3.68 3.52
CA GLY A 286 9.71 3.81 4.98
C GLY A 286 9.58 2.47 5.71
N PHE A 287 8.95 2.53 6.87
CA PHE A 287 8.72 1.41 7.77
C PHE A 287 7.74 0.40 7.17
N ALA A 288 8.10 -0.88 7.22
CA ALA A 288 7.37 -1.96 6.57
C ALA A 288 7.03 -3.13 7.50
N SER A 289 7.39 -3.09 8.79
CA SER A 289 7.30 -4.29 9.64
C SER A 289 5.88 -4.82 9.88
N HIS A 290 4.84 -4.07 9.51
CA HIS A 290 3.45 -4.53 9.53
C HIS A 290 2.87 -4.76 8.12
N GLY A 291 3.66 -4.61 7.07
CA GLY A 291 3.24 -4.76 5.68
C GLY A 291 2.64 -3.50 5.04
N GLN A 292 2.73 -2.33 5.69
CA GLN A 292 2.09 -1.09 5.24
C GLN A 292 2.63 -0.53 3.93
N LEU A 293 3.76 -1.03 3.44
CA LEU A 293 4.24 -0.68 2.10
C LEU A 293 3.52 -1.48 0.98
N GLY A 294 2.87 -2.61 1.31
CA GLY A 294 2.18 -3.42 0.30
C GLY A 294 3.13 -4.11 -0.69
N LEU A 295 4.38 -4.36 -0.29
CA LEU A 295 5.45 -4.92 -1.14
C LEU A 295 5.63 -6.44 -0.99
N ARG A 296 4.64 -7.14 -0.42
CA ARG A 296 4.69 -8.60 -0.15
C ARG A 296 5.76 -9.03 0.84
N ASN A 297 6.36 -8.09 1.57
CA ASN A 297 7.36 -8.35 2.60
C ASN A 297 7.27 -7.28 3.70
N THR A 298 8.10 -7.43 4.73
CA THR A 298 8.14 -6.57 5.91
C THR A 298 9.45 -5.79 6.04
N ILE A 299 10.18 -5.63 4.92
CA ILE A 299 11.50 -4.98 4.85
C ILE A 299 11.35 -3.49 4.57
N ASN A 300 11.91 -2.66 5.44
CA ASN A 300 11.90 -1.21 5.29
C ASN A 300 12.58 -0.77 3.99
N GLN A 301 12.06 0.31 3.39
CA GLN A 301 12.57 0.83 2.13
C GLN A 301 13.02 2.28 2.31
N SER A 302 14.28 2.58 2.03
CA SER A 302 14.80 3.96 2.06
C SER A 302 14.64 4.71 0.75
N GLU A 303 14.18 4.04 -0.30
CA GLU A 303 13.88 4.60 -1.61
C GLU A 303 12.45 4.24 -2.03
N PRO A 304 11.75 5.12 -2.77
CA PRO A 304 10.44 4.84 -3.33
C PRO A 304 10.41 3.56 -4.16
N GLN A 305 9.64 2.57 -3.71
CA GLN A 305 9.42 1.30 -4.41
C GLN A 305 8.04 1.26 -5.06
N LEU A 306 7.95 0.77 -6.30
CA LEU A 306 6.68 0.59 -6.98
C LEU A 306 5.86 -0.53 -6.31
N VAL A 307 4.61 -0.24 -5.97
CA VAL A 307 3.66 -1.23 -5.47
C VAL A 307 3.05 -1.98 -6.66
N THR A 308 3.58 -3.16 -6.96
CA THR A 308 3.22 -3.92 -8.17
C THR A 308 1.80 -4.48 -8.13
N ASP A 309 1.29 -4.81 -6.94
CA ASP A 309 -0.07 -5.32 -6.71
C ASP A 309 -1.19 -4.36 -7.13
N LEU A 310 -0.85 -3.08 -7.32
CA LEU A 310 -1.78 -2.04 -7.74
C LEU A 310 -1.59 -1.64 -9.22
N ARG A 311 -0.59 -2.18 -9.92
CA ARG A 311 -0.25 -1.77 -11.30
C ARG A 311 -1.42 -1.88 -12.28
N THR A 312 -2.28 -2.88 -12.12
CA THR A 312 -3.45 -3.11 -13.00
C THR A 312 -4.71 -2.40 -12.52
N LYS A 313 -4.65 -1.73 -11.36
CA LYS A 313 -5.76 -1.03 -10.75
C LYS A 313 -5.51 0.47 -10.94
N PRO A 314 -6.33 1.19 -11.70
CA PRO A 314 -6.17 2.64 -11.81
C PRO A 314 -6.48 3.27 -10.44
N ILE A 315 -5.44 3.70 -9.72
CA ILE A 315 -5.57 4.34 -8.40
C ILE A 315 -5.75 5.84 -8.58
N LYS A 316 -6.70 6.43 -7.84
CA LYS A 316 -6.99 7.87 -7.86
C LYS A 316 -6.73 8.59 -6.53
N ALA A 317 -6.59 7.85 -5.42
CA ALA A 317 -6.22 8.43 -4.15
C ALA A 317 -5.45 7.46 -3.24
N VAL A 318 -4.61 8.01 -2.37
CA VAL A 318 -3.83 7.27 -1.36
C VAL A 318 -3.97 7.89 0.03
N ALA A 319 -4.06 7.05 1.08
CA ALA A 319 -4.12 7.53 2.46
C ALA A 319 -3.25 6.67 3.38
N ALA A 320 -2.24 7.28 3.99
CA ALA A 320 -1.35 6.65 4.96
C ALA A 320 -1.84 6.91 6.40
N GLY A 321 -2.10 5.85 7.16
CA GLY A 321 -2.34 5.93 8.60
C GLY A 321 -1.03 5.80 9.39
N TRP A 322 -1.11 5.44 10.68
CA TRP A 322 0.14 5.25 11.45
C TRP A 322 0.97 4.09 10.90
N ASN A 323 0.33 2.92 10.76
CA ASN A 323 0.97 1.67 10.34
C ASN A 323 0.13 0.92 9.29
N HIS A 324 -0.76 1.60 8.57
CA HIS A 324 -1.56 1.01 7.50
C HIS A 324 -1.72 1.97 6.34
N THR A 325 -2.08 1.43 5.18
CA THR A 325 -2.32 2.19 3.97
C THR A 325 -3.67 1.81 3.37
N LEU A 326 -4.38 2.81 2.88
CA LEU A 326 -5.55 2.67 2.03
C LEU A 326 -5.26 3.26 0.66
N VAL A 327 -5.79 2.63 -0.39
CA VAL A 327 -5.83 3.19 -1.74
C VAL A 327 -7.24 3.11 -2.29
N LEU A 328 -7.61 4.09 -3.11
CA LEU A 328 -8.91 4.19 -3.75
C LEU A 328 -8.74 4.10 -5.26
N SER A 329 -9.42 3.13 -5.87
CA SER A 329 -9.42 2.98 -7.33
C SER A 329 -10.34 3.99 -8.00
N GLN A 330 -10.15 4.21 -9.31
CA GLN A 330 -11.05 5.01 -10.15
C GLN A 330 -12.49 4.47 -10.14
N ARG A 331 -12.66 3.16 -9.94
CA ARG A 331 -13.97 2.50 -9.79
C ARG A 331 -14.61 2.74 -8.41
N GLY A 332 -13.93 3.42 -7.49
CA GLY A 332 -14.40 3.67 -6.13
C GLY A 332 -14.27 2.46 -5.20
N ASP A 333 -13.33 1.54 -5.48
CA ASP A 333 -13.02 0.40 -4.60
C ASP A 333 -11.84 0.73 -3.69
N ILE A 334 -11.89 0.27 -2.44
CA ILE A 334 -10.82 0.49 -1.45
C ILE A 334 -9.99 -0.78 -1.33
N TYR A 335 -8.66 -0.63 -1.35
CA TYR A 335 -7.74 -1.70 -0.96
C TYR A 335 -6.90 -1.25 0.23
N ALA A 336 -6.63 -2.18 1.14
CA ALA A 336 -5.91 -1.92 2.38
C ALA A 336 -4.75 -2.89 2.58
N CYS A 337 -3.66 -2.42 3.19
CA CYS A 337 -2.56 -3.22 3.69
C CYS A 337 -1.95 -2.60 4.96
N GLY A 338 -1.07 -3.34 5.63
CA GLY A 338 -0.41 -2.93 6.87
C GLY A 338 -1.00 -3.57 8.12
N TYR A 339 -0.85 -2.87 9.24
CA TYR A 339 -1.24 -3.33 10.56
C TYR A 339 -2.77 -3.49 10.68
N GLY A 340 -3.23 -4.65 11.11
CA GLY A 340 -4.65 -5.00 11.17
C GLY A 340 -5.26 -5.14 12.56
N SER A 341 -4.48 -5.11 13.65
CA SER A 341 -4.95 -5.62 14.95
C SER A 341 -6.02 -4.80 15.67
N PHE A 342 -6.41 -3.64 15.14
CA PHE A 342 -7.58 -2.89 15.61
C PHE A 342 -8.72 -2.86 14.57
N GLY A 343 -8.58 -3.61 13.49
CA GLY A 343 -9.55 -3.68 12.40
C GLY A 343 -9.43 -2.55 11.38
N GLN A 344 -8.39 -1.71 11.43
CA GLN A 344 -8.23 -0.52 10.57
C GLN A 344 -8.10 -0.82 9.06
N LEU A 345 -7.89 -2.08 8.70
CA LEU A 345 -7.93 -2.54 7.31
C LEU A 345 -9.37 -2.75 6.81
N GLY A 346 -10.34 -2.97 7.70
CA GLY A 346 -11.75 -3.13 7.34
C GLY A 346 -12.10 -4.48 6.70
N LEU A 347 -11.26 -5.49 6.90
CA LEU A 347 -11.35 -6.81 6.25
C LEU A 347 -12.18 -7.83 7.04
N GLY A 348 -12.62 -7.49 8.26
CA GLY A 348 -13.39 -8.37 9.13
C GLY A 348 -12.56 -9.19 10.12
N ASP A 349 -11.25 -8.97 10.15
CA ASP A 349 -10.29 -9.65 11.03
C ASP A 349 -9.21 -8.68 11.54
N ASP A 350 -8.39 -9.15 12.47
CA ASP A 350 -7.31 -8.44 13.14
C ASP A 350 -5.91 -8.71 12.54
N GLU A 351 -5.86 -9.35 11.37
CA GLU A 351 -4.63 -9.81 10.73
C GLU A 351 -3.94 -8.68 9.95
N SER A 352 -2.62 -8.61 10.02
CA SER A 352 -1.84 -7.65 9.23
C SER A 352 -1.64 -8.17 7.80
N ARG A 353 -1.64 -7.28 6.80
CA ARG A 353 -1.48 -7.66 5.39
C ARG A 353 -0.26 -7.01 4.77
N THR A 354 0.59 -7.80 4.12
CA THR A 354 1.72 -7.30 3.30
C THR A 354 1.32 -7.01 1.86
N ILE A 355 0.06 -7.28 1.50
CA ILE A 355 -0.51 -7.11 0.16
C ILE A 355 -1.80 -6.29 0.22
N PHE A 356 -2.08 -5.57 -0.85
CA PHE A 356 -3.31 -4.78 -0.98
C PHE A 356 -4.53 -5.67 -1.15
N THR A 357 -5.35 -5.75 -0.10
CA THR A 357 -6.56 -6.60 -0.04
C THR A 357 -7.82 -5.75 -0.18
N HIS A 358 -8.80 -6.23 -0.95
CA HIS A 358 -10.05 -5.50 -1.23
C HIS A 358 -10.96 -5.43 0.01
N VAL A 359 -11.41 -4.23 0.36
CA VAL A 359 -12.39 -3.98 1.44
C VAL A 359 -13.81 -4.22 0.91
N SER A 360 -14.19 -5.49 0.79
CA SER A 360 -15.43 -5.92 0.13
C SER A 360 -16.72 -5.52 0.85
N ALA A 361 -16.65 -5.25 2.16
CA ALA A 361 -17.82 -4.98 3.00
C ALA A 361 -18.58 -3.67 2.65
N LEU A 362 -17.97 -2.75 1.90
CA LEU A 362 -18.68 -1.59 1.37
C LEU A 362 -19.58 -1.97 0.18
N GLY A 363 -19.29 -3.08 -0.50
CA GLY A 363 -20.08 -3.59 -1.63
C GLY A 363 -20.21 -2.53 -2.74
N PRO A 364 -21.43 -2.29 -3.26
CA PRO A 364 -21.64 -1.37 -4.39
C PRO A 364 -21.57 0.11 -4.02
N LYS A 365 -21.15 0.48 -2.80
CA LYS A 365 -21.07 1.89 -2.40
C LYS A 365 -20.01 2.62 -3.22
N ASN A 366 -20.37 3.78 -3.75
CA ASN A 366 -19.46 4.59 -4.54
C ASN A 366 -18.60 5.47 -3.63
N VAL A 367 -17.41 4.99 -3.29
CA VAL A 367 -16.47 5.74 -2.45
C VAL A 367 -15.82 6.84 -3.28
N GLU A 368 -15.94 8.07 -2.80
CA GLU A 368 -15.32 9.24 -3.41
C GLU A 368 -14.00 9.59 -2.73
N ARG A 369 -13.92 9.49 -1.39
CA ARG A 369 -12.74 9.88 -0.61
C ARG A 369 -12.42 8.86 0.47
N ILE A 370 -11.14 8.71 0.76
CA ILE A 370 -10.61 7.86 1.83
C ILE A 370 -9.72 8.69 2.75
N TYR A 371 -9.71 8.32 4.03
CA TYR A 371 -8.80 8.91 5.01
C TYR A 371 -8.31 7.82 5.97
N ALA A 372 -7.06 7.93 6.40
CA ALA A 372 -6.46 7.03 7.37
C ALA A 372 -5.95 7.86 8.56
N GLY A 373 -6.41 7.52 9.76
CA GLY A 373 -5.94 8.08 11.02
C GLY A 373 -4.85 7.23 11.66
N GLY A 374 -4.66 7.39 12.97
CA GLY A 374 -3.67 6.60 13.70
C GLY A 374 -3.90 5.10 13.58
N ASN A 375 -5.05 4.61 14.03
CA ASN A 375 -5.41 3.18 13.96
C ASN A 375 -6.86 2.99 13.49
N HIS A 376 -7.33 3.87 12.63
CA HIS A 376 -8.68 3.86 12.10
C HIS A 376 -8.74 4.52 10.73
N SER A 377 -9.85 4.31 10.04
CA SER A 377 -9.99 4.54 8.62
C SER A 377 -11.39 5.06 8.31
N TRP A 378 -11.50 5.81 7.21
CA TRP A 378 -12.74 6.45 6.78
C TRP A 378 -12.94 6.33 5.29
N ALA A 379 -14.21 6.26 4.90
CA ALA A 379 -14.66 6.39 3.52
C ALA A 379 -15.84 7.36 3.47
N LEU A 380 -15.78 8.34 2.56
CA LEU A 380 -16.90 9.20 2.20
C LEU A 380 -17.43 8.77 0.84
N LEU A 381 -18.75 8.66 0.74
CA LEU A 381 -19.42 8.30 -0.50
C LEU A 381 -19.67 9.52 -1.37
N ASP A 382 -19.74 9.30 -2.68
CA ASP A 382 -20.23 10.29 -3.63
C ASP A 382 -21.67 10.68 -3.27
N PRO A 383 -21.95 11.95 -2.95
CA PRO A 383 -23.28 12.38 -2.54
C PRO A 383 -24.29 12.41 -3.71
N ALA A 384 -23.82 12.50 -4.96
CA ALA A 384 -24.64 12.49 -6.16
C ALA A 384 -24.97 11.06 -6.60
N GLU A 385 -24.00 10.15 -6.53
CA GLU A 385 -24.15 8.75 -6.93
C GLU A 385 -23.64 7.78 -5.84
N PRO A 386 -24.34 7.62 -4.70
CA PRO A 386 -23.83 6.87 -3.55
C PRO A 386 -23.70 5.37 -3.76
N ILE A 387 -24.35 4.82 -4.80
CA ILE A 387 -24.37 3.39 -5.13
C ILE A 387 -24.04 3.22 -6.63
N LYS A 388 -23.09 2.35 -6.92
CA LYS A 388 -22.71 1.91 -8.28
C LYS A 388 -23.78 0.94 -8.80
N ARG A 389 -24.29 1.18 -10.01
CA ARG A 389 -25.15 0.22 -10.71
C ARG A 389 -24.30 -0.90 -11.30
N ASP A 390 -24.85 -2.12 -11.33
CA ASP A 390 -24.21 -3.29 -11.93
C ASP A 390 -22.78 -3.55 -11.40
N TYR A 391 -22.61 -3.33 -10.09
CA TYR A 391 -21.33 -3.51 -9.43
C TYR A 391 -20.95 -4.99 -9.35
N GLU A 392 -19.92 -5.37 -10.08
CA GLU A 392 -19.22 -6.63 -9.89
C GLU A 392 -17.94 -6.39 -9.07
N PRO A 393 -17.83 -7.00 -7.88
CA PRO A 393 -16.65 -6.84 -7.05
C PRO A 393 -15.43 -7.37 -7.80
N PRO A 394 -14.28 -6.68 -7.71
CA PRO A 394 -13.04 -7.21 -8.26
C PRO A 394 -12.76 -8.58 -7.61
N SER A 395 -12.78 -9.63 -8.43
CA SER A 395 -12.57 -11.01 -7.98
C SER A 395 -11.23 -11.12 -7.23
N PRO A 396 -11.19 -11.75 -6.05
CA PRO A 396 -9.93 -12.00 -5.34
C PRO A 396 -9.04 -13.05 -6.03
N LEU A 397 -9.59 -13.75 -7.05
CA LEU A 397 -9.10 -14.86 -7.90
C LEU A 397 -10.33 -15.82 -8.05
N PRO A 398 -10.53 -16.50 -9.19
CA PRO A 398 -11.71 -17.35 -9.39
C PRO A 398 -11.74 -18.53 -8.40
N ALA A 399 -12.93 -18.84 -7.88
CA ALA A 399 -13.17 -19.74 -6.76
C ALA A 399 -13.06 -21.25 -7.05
N ASP A 400 -12.62 -21.65 -8.24
CA ASP A 400 -12.44 -23.06 -8.61
C ASP A 400 -11.00 -23.29 -9.09
N LEU A 401 -10.12 -23.55 -8.13
CA LEU A 401 -8.86 -24.23 -8.36
C LEU A 401 -8.90 -25.53 -7.55
N SER A 402 -9.82 -26.42 -7.91
CA SER A 402 -9.79 -27.80 -7.46
C SER A 402 -8.84 -28.58 -8.35
N PHE A 403 -7.62 -28.85 -7.86
CA PHE A 403 -6.64 -29.67 -8.57
C PHE A 403 -7.11 -31.13 -8.55
N VAL A 404 -7.52 -31.63 -9.72
CA VAL A 404 -7.86 -33.05 -9.88
C VAL A 404 -6.56 -33.83 -10.11
N ASP A 405 -6.13 -34.59 -9.10
CA ASP A 405 -5.10 -35.62 -9.26
C ASP A 405 -5.66 -36.75 -10.14
N ASN A 406 -5.39 -36.71 -11.44
CA ASN A 406 -5.61 -37.86 -12.32
C ASN A 406 -4.30 -38.27 -13.02
N PRO A 407 -3.83 -39.52 -12.83
CA PRO A 407 -2.69 -40.04 -13.56
C PRO A 407 -3.16 -40.47 -14.96
N ILE A 408 -2.79 -39.73 -16.01
CA ILE A 408 -3.14 -40.10 -17.39
C ILE A 408 -1.99 -40.86 -18.07
N GLN A 409 -2.41 -41.95 -18.70
CA GLN A 409 -1.64 -43.03 -19.33
C GLN A 409 -0.74 -42.58 -20.48
N MET A 410 0.39 -43.29 -20.62
CA MET A 410 1.29 -43.22 -21.76
C MET A 410 0.59 -43.56 -23.08
N ALA A 411 0.74 -42.70 -24.09
CA ALA A 411 0.47 -43.03 -25.49
C ALA A 411 1.64 -42.60 -26.41
N SER A 412 2.29 -43.64 -26.94
CA SER A 412 2.99 -43.79 -28.23
C SER A 412 3.96 -42.71 -28.74
N VAL A 413 5.24 -43.03 -28.58
CA VAL A 413 6.33 -43.04 -29.58
C VAL A 413 6.00 -42.45 -30.97
N ILE A 414 6.71 -41.39 -31.35
CA ILE A 414 6.89 -40.98 -32.76
C ILE A 414 8.40 -40.93 -33.04
N GLN A 415 8.76 -41.49 -34.20
CA GLN A 415 10.10 -41.83 -34.67
C GLN A 415 10.92 -40.62 -35.12
N GLU A 416 12.25 -40.77 -34.99
CA GLU A 416 13.31 -39.85 -35.48
C GLU A 416 13.36 -39.78 -37.00
N GLU A 417 13.72 -38.60 -37.54
CA GLU A 417 14.61 -38.49 -38.72
C GLU A 417 15.28 -37.08 -38.79
N GLU A 418 16.62 -37.11 -38.70
CA GLU A 418 17.71 -36.35 -39.35
C GLU A 418 17.48 -34.97 -40.01
N ALA A 419 18.40 -34.00 -40.10
CA ALA A 419 19.75 -33.75 -39.60
C ALA A 419 20.13 -32.30 -40.02
N PHE A 420 20.81 -31.53 -39.17
CA PHE A 420 21.61 -30.36 -39.61
C PHE A 420 22.80 -30.15 -38.65
N GLU A 421 23.99 -30.52 -39.12
CA GLU A 421 25.31 -30.04 -38.67
C GLU A 421 25.48 -28.57 -39.11
N SER A 422 26.24 -27.65 -38.50
CA SER A 422 27.32 -27.67 -37.51
C SER A 422 27.61 -26.22 -37.07
N SER A 423 27.90 -25.99 -35.79
CA SER A 423 29.05 -25.21 -35.27
C SER A 423 28.76 -24.47 -33.95
N ASN A 424 28.87 -25.19 -32.83
CA ASN A 424 29.56 -24.81 -31.60
C ASN A 424 29.15 -25.78 -30.48
N LYS A 425 29.88 -26.90 -30.38
CA LYS A 425 29.67 -27.93 -29.37
C LYS A 425 30.14 -27.41 -28.01
N ILE A 426 29.22 -26.93 -27.18
CA ILE A 426 29.30 -27.23 -25.74
C ILE A 426 28.64 -28.61 -25.58
N LYS A 427 29.47 -29.63 -25.38
CA LYS A 427 29.02 -30.98 -25.02
C LYS A 427 28.55 -30.92 -23.57
N LEU A 428 27.24 -30.81 -23.34
CA LEU A 428 26.64 -30.87 -22.01
C LEU A 428 25.83 -32.15 -21.88
N THR A 429 26.43 -33.13 -21.23
CA THR A 429 25.79 -34.32 -20.69
C THR A 429 25.10 -33.96 -19.38
N THR A 430 23.78 -33.81 -19.38
CA THR A 430 22.96 -33.94 -18.17
C THR A 430 21.65 -34.63 -18.53
N GLY A 431 21.61 -35.94 -18.30
CA GLY A 431 20.43 -36.78 -18.44
C GLY A 431 19.52 -36.64 -17.23
N SER A 432 18.78 -35.54 -17.16
CA SER A 432 17.61 -35.41 -16.29
C SER A 432 16.44 -34.96 -17.16
N ASP A 433 15.58 -35.92 -17.52
CA ASP A 433 14.31 -35.63 -18.19
C ASP A 433 13.44 -34.80 -17.23
N PHE A 434 13.20 -33.53 -17.57
CA PHE A 434 12.25 -32.68 -16.88
C PHE A 434 10.98 -32.52 -17.71
N PHE A 435 9.87 -32.29 -17.02
CA PHE A 435 8.56 -32.08 -17.63
C PHE A 435 8.09 -30.68 -17.28
N LEU A 436 7.64 -29.95 -18.31
CA LEU A 436 6.91 -28.69 -18.14
C LEU A 436 5.43 -28.96 -18.41
N GLN A 437 4.58 -28.69 -17.42
CA GLN A 437 3.14 -28.77 -17.56
C GLN A 437 2.58 -27.38 -17.85
N ILE A 438 1.95 -27.19 -19.01
CA ILE A 438 1.27 -25.93 -19.37
C ILE A 438 -0.24 -26.12 -19.25
N ALA A 439 -0.92 -25.26 -18.49
CA ALA A 439 -2.38 -25.20 -18.45
C ALA A 439 -2.87 -23.82 -18.91
N TYR A 440 -4.00 -23.79 -19.63
CA TYR A 440 -4.61 -22.57 -20.13
C TYR A 440 -5.86 -22.24 -19.29
N SER A 441 -5.91 -21.05 -18.69
CA SER A 441 -7.02 -20.63 -17.81
C SER A 441 -7.36 -19.15 -17.99
N ASP A 442 -8.42 -18.68 -17.32
CA ASP A 442 -8.90 -17.28 -17.42
C ASP A 442 -8.03 -16.29 -16.63
N ILE A 443 -6.71 -16.50 -16.66
CA ILE A 443 -5.71 -15.62 -16.07
C ILE A 443 -5.33 -14.51 -17.05
N GLN A 444 -4.87 -13.39 -16.52
CA GLN A 444 -4.48 -12.22 -17.32
C GLN A 444 -3.00 -12.24 -17.71
N PHE A 445 -2.16 -12.91 -16.92
CA PHE A 445 -0.70 -13.00 -17.11
C PHE A 445 -0.28 -14.45 -17.24
N CYS A 446 0.88 -14.69 -17.85
CA CYS A 446 1.48 -16.02 -17.79
C CYS A 446 2.19 -16.19 -16.45
N HIS A 447 1.91 -17.29 -15.75
CA HIS A 447 2.51 -17.62 -14.48
C HIS A 447 3.35 -18.88 -14.62
N ARG A 448 4.64 -18.88 -14.24
CA ARG A 448 5.43 -20.12 -14.15
C ARG A 448 5.69 -20.50 -12.71
N PHE A 449 5.72 -21.77 -12.39
CA PHE A 449 5.95 -22.25 -11.05
C PHE A 449 6.99 -23.36 -11.09
N VAL A 450 7.89 -23.36 -10.10
CA VAL A 450 8.71 -24.53 -9.83
C VAL A 450 8.51 -24.95 -8.38
N ARG A 451 8.17 -26.22 -8.20
CA ARG A 451 8.03 -26.85 -6.89
C ARG A 451 9.16 -27.85 -6.70
N TYR A 452 9.84 -27.76 -5.57
CA TYR A 452 10.98 -28.61 -5.25
C TYR A 452 11.17 -28.68 -3.74
N GLU A 453 11.92 -29.70 -3.31
CA GLU A 453 12.21 -29.97 -1.92
C GLU A 453 13.72 -29.90 -1.73
N LEU A 454 14.19 -29.21 -0.70
CA LEU A 454 15.63 -29.10 -0.40
C LEU A 454 16.08 -30.17 0.57
N ARG A 455 17.29 -30.72 0.36
CA ARG A 455 17.92 -31.62 1.33
C ARG A 455 18.22 -30.87 2.62
N GLU A 456 17.87 -31.49 3.75
CA GLU A 456 18.06 -30.91 5.10
C GLU A 456 19.50 -30.41 5.32
N GLU A 457 20.50 -31.21 4.91
CA GLU A 457 21.93 -30.89 5.07
C GLU A 457 22.43 -29.74 4.18
N GLN A 458 21.63 -29.28 3.21
CA GLN A 458 21.97 -28.22 2.25
C GLN A 458 20.97 -27.05 2.27
N LEU A 459 20.10 -26.97 3.28
CA LEU A 459 18.97 -26.04 3.29
C LEU A 459 19.40 -24.58 3.09
N ASP A 460 20.38 -24.09 3.86
CA ASP A 460 20.84 -22.69 3.77
C ASP A 460 21.47 -22.37 2.40
N MET A 461 22.27 -23.30 1.87
CA MET A 461 22.92 -23.13 0.57
C MET A 461 21.90 -23.22 -0.57
N GLY A 462 20.94 -24.12 -0.50
CA GLY A 462 19.85 -24.26 -1.46
C GLY A 462 18.93 -23.04 -1.48
N LYS A 463 18.62 -22.48 -0.31
CA LYS A 463 17.89 -21.21 -0.19
C LYS A 463 18.68 -20.05 -0.81
N ALA A 464 19.96 -19.92 -0.48
CA ALA A 464 20.81 -18.86 -1.06
C ALA A 464 20.93 -18.97 -2.60
N LYS A 465 21.06 -20.19 -3.13
CA LYS A 465 21.14 -20.44 -4.57
C LYS A 465 19.81 -20.23 -5.30
N THR A 466 18.70 -20.45 -4.61
CA THR A 466 17.37 -20.06 -5.09
C THR A 466 17.26 -18.54 -5.24
N GLU A 467 17.72 -17.79 -4.25
CA GLU A 467 17.71 -16.32 -4.29
C GLU A 467 18.63 -15.77 -5.39
N GLU A 468 19.82 -16.34 -5.56
CA GLU A 468 20.73 -16.03 -6.66
C GLU A 468 20.08 -16.29 -8.02
N PHE A 469 19.41 -17.43 -8.18
CA PHE A 469 18.65 -17.76 -9.38
C PHE A 469 17.55 -16.72 -9.68
N VAL A 470 16.74 -16.38 -8.68
CA VAL A 470 15.67 -15.37 -8.79
C VAL A 470 16.25 -14.00 -9.20
N HIS A 471 17.36 -13.59 -8.59
CA HIS A 471 18.00 -12.31 -8.85
C HIS A 471 18.62 -12.22 -10.26
N GLU A 472 19.34 -13.27 -10.69
CA GLU A 472 19.93 -13.30 -12.03
C GLU A 472 18.87 -13.33 -13.13
N MET A 473 17.78 -14.06 -12.92
CA MET A 473 16.68 -14.09 -13.88
C MET A 473 15.94 -12.74 -13.96
N TYR A 474 15.80 -12.04 -12.83
CA TYR A 474 15.30 -10.65 -12.80
C TYR A 474 16.16 -9.68 -13.62
N ILE A 475 17.49 -9.85 -13.60
CA ILE A 475 18.42 -9.02 -14.38
C ILE A 475 18.34 -9.36 -15.89
N ASN A 476 18.25 -10.64 -16.23
CA ASN A 476 18.37 -11.11 -17.61
C ASN A 476 17.08 -10.95 -18.44
N GLU A 477 15.90 -10.97 -17.83
CA GLU A 477 14.62 -10.93 -18.54
C GLU A 477 13.88 -9.58 -18.41
N ALA A 478 14.52 -8.49 -18.84
CA ALA A 478 14.01 -7.12 -18.84
C ALA A 478 12.47 -6.99 -18.98
N GLY A 479 11.77 -6.81 -17.86
CA GLY A 479 10.30 -6.64 -17.80
C GLY A 479 9.51 -7.79 -17.17
N VAL A 480 10.15 -8.87 -16.69
CA VAL A 480 9.52 -10.00 -15.99
C VAL A 480 9.74 -9.90 -14.47
N GLN A 481 8.69 -10.14 -13.66
CA GLN A 481 8.75 -10.07 -12.19
C GLN A 481 8.85 -11.47 -11.56
N TYR A 482 9.85 -11.64 -10.68
CA TYR A 482 10.16 -12.90 -10.03
C TYR A 482 9.75 -12.85 -8.55
N HIS A 483 9.04 -13.86 -8.06
CA HIS A 483 8.57 -13.92 -6.68
C HIS A 483 8.78 -15.30 -6.04
N ARG A 484 9.28 -15.30 -4.80
CA ARG A 484 9.25 -16.47 -3.92
C ARG A 484 7.94 -16.47 -3.15
N ILE A 485 7.16 -17.55 -3.20
CA ILE A 485 5.79 -17.54 -2.64
C ILE A 485 5.65 -18.29 -1.32
N GLN A 486 6.39 -19.38 -1.10
CA GLN A 486 6.12 -20.19 0.10
C GLN A 486 7.36 -20.96 0.59
N GLU A 487 7.65 -20.82 1.89
CA GLU A 487 8.34 -21.84 2.70
C GLU A 487 7.23 -22.55 3.49
N ASP A 488 6.94 -23.81 3.18
CA ASP A 488 6.00 -24.60 3.99
C ASP A 488 6.73 -25.13 5.23
N ASP A 489 6.67 -24.40 6.35
CA ASP A 489 7.17 -24.89 7.65
C ASP A 489 6.15 -25.78 8.38
N ASP A 490 4.93 -25.97 7.86
CA ASP A 490 3.87 -26.74 8.51
C ASP A 490 3.12 -27.66 7.53
N ILE A 491 3.68 -28.84 7.27
CA ILE A 491 2.86 -30.02 6.95
C ILE A 491 2.88 -30.91 8.18
N ASN A 492 1.96 -30.62 9.12
CA ASN A 492 1.51 -31.66 10.04
C ASN A 492 0.81 -32.73 9.18
N GLU A 493 1.47 -33.87 8.97
CA GLU A 493 0.79 -35.05 8.48
C GLU A 493 -0.42 -35.33 9.38
N ILE A 494 -1.63 -35.23 8.83
CA ILE A 494 -2.82 -35.81 9.45
C ILE A 494 -2.66 -37.33 9.32
N THR A 495 -1.87 -37.93 10.21
CA THR A 495 -1.93 -39.37 10.47
C THR A 495 -2.94 -39.60 11.58
N ALA A 496 -3.98 -40.35 11.26
CA ALA A 496 -4.93 -40.81 12.26
C ALA A 496 -4.23 -41.76 13.23
N GLY A 497 -3.98 -41.30 14.46
CA GLY A 497 -3.73 -42.17 15.61
C GLY A 497 -2.47 -41.88 16.42
N ASN A 498 -2.72 -41.54 17.69
CA ASN A 498 -1.86 -41.57 18.88
C ASN A 498 -0.98 -40.34 19.20
N ASP A 499 -1.12 -39.95 20.46
CA ASP A 499 -0.41 -38.90 21.20
C ASP A 499 1.12 -39.03 21.10
N GLU A 500 1.77 -37.94 20.65
CA GLU A 500 3.00 -37.32 21.19
C GLU A 500 3.62 -36.41 20.11
N THR A 501 3.53 -35.08 20.28
CA THR A 501 4.19 -34.10 19.41
C THR A 501 5.70 -34.05 19.70
N VAL A 502 6.49 -34.63 18.79
CA VAL A 502 7.94 -34.42 18.70
C VAL A 502 8.21 -33.61 17.43
N CYS A 503 8.66 -32.36 17.57
CA CYS A 503 9.16 -31.59 16.44
C CYS A 503 10.46 -32.24 15.92
N LYS A 504 10.39 -32.95 14.80
CA LYS A 504 11.56 -33.31 14.00
C LYS A 504 11.68 -32.28 12.88
N GLY A 505 12.86 -31.63 12.78
CA GLY A 505 13.21 -30.82 11.62
C GLY A 505 13.12 -31.69 10.37
N GLY A 506 12.28 -31.30 9.43
CA GLY A 506 12.02 -32.00 8.18
C GLY A 506 12.43 -31.16 6.98
N GLU A 507 12.57 -31.84 5.85
CA GLU A 507 12.82 -31.26 4.52
C GLU A 507 11.83 -30.13 4.22
N ALA A 508 12.29 -29.05 3.59
CA ALA A 508 11.45 -27.87 3.30
C ALA A 508 10.91 -27.94 1.86
N ASN A 509 9.59 -27.89 1.73
CA ASN A 509 8.92 -27.71 0.45
C ASN A 509 8.97 -26.23 0.05
N ILE A 510 9.52 -25.96 -1.14
CA ILE A 510 9.64 -24.60 -1.68
C ILE A 510 8.90 -24.50 -3.00
N THR A 511 8.10 -23.44 -3.11
CA THR A 511 7.44 -23.04 -4.36
C THR A 511 7.90 -21.65 -4.79
N CYS A 512 8.46 -21.54 -5.98
CA CYS A 512 8.81 -20.28 -6.62
C CYS A 512 7.79 -19.95 -7.73
N LEU A 513 7.31 -18.70 -7.77
CA LEU A 513 6.42 -18.18 -8.82
C LEU A 513 7.14 -17.15 -9.70
N LEU A 514 6.94 -17.27 -11.00
CA LEU A 514 7.24 -16.28 -12.01
C LEU A 514 5.93 -15.67 -12.52
N VAL A 515 5.81 -14.34 -12.57
CA VAL A 515 4.68 -13.69 -13.25
C VAL A 515 5.21 -12.82 -14.38
N CYS A 516 4.73 -13.09 -15.60
CA CYS A 516 5.15 -12.37 -16.80
C CYS A 516 3.95 -11.91 -17.63
N ASP A 517 4.08 -10.72 -18.21
CA ASP A 517 3.13 -10.18 -19.20
C ASP A 517 3.64 -10.54 -20.61
N PRO A 518 2.99 -11.46 -21.34
CA PRO A 518 3.47 -11.88 -22.65
C PRO A 518 3.05 -10.90 -23.76
N CYS A 519 2.27 -9.85 -23.48
CA CYS A 519 1.74 -8.92 -24.48
C CYS A 519 2.82 -8.11 -25.24
N ARG A 520 4.10 -8.32 -24.94
CA ARG A 520 5.19 -7.69 -25.69
C ARG A 520 5.79 -8.52 -26.83
N ASN A 521 5.51 -9.82 -27.00
CA ASN A 521 6.27 -10.62 -28.00
C ASN A 521 5.64 -11.90 -28.60
N GLU A 522 4.32 -12.13 -28.57
CA GLU A 522 3.78 -13.39 -29.11
C GLU A 522 2.80 -13.22 -30.29
N PRO A 523 3.02 -13.94 -31.41
CA PRO A 523 1.99 -14.30 -32.38
C PRO A 523 1.34 -15.66 -32.04
N PRO A 524 0.13 -15.93 -32.58
CA PRO A 524 -0.68 -17.12 -32.27
C PRO A 524 -0.12 -18.50 -32.65
N ILE A 525 -0.68 -19.55 -32.01
CA ILE A 525 -0.35 -20.98 -32.21
C ILE A 525 -1.25 -21.59 -33.31
N ASP A 526 -0.65 -22.43 -34.18
CA ASP A 526 -1.35 -23.11 -35.29
C ASP A 526 -2.28 -24.25 -34.82
N LYS A 527 -3.47 -24.35 -35.45
CA LYS A 527 -4.65 -25.12 -35.01
C LYS A 527 -4.60 -26.63 -35.27
N ASN A 528 -3.47 -27.18 -35.70
CA ASN A 528 -3.42 -28.54 -36.23
C ASN A 528 -3.07 -29.63 -35.21
N ASP A 529 -2.73 -29.28 -33.97
CA ASP A 529 -2.53 -30.23 -32.88
C ASP A 529 -3.53 -29.94 -31.74
N VAL A 530 -4.63 -30.71 -31.68
CA VAL A 530 -5.39 -31.15 -30.48
C VAL A 530 -6.91 -31.25 -30.74
N ASN A 531 -7.49 -32.34 -30.21
CA ASN A 531 -8.90 -32.72 -30.29
C ASN A 531 -9.86 -31.71 -29.64
N ASN A 532 -10.99 -31.51 -30.31
CA ASN A 532 -12.13 -30.73 -29.85
C ASN A 532 -12.89 -31.46 -28.73
N ASP A 533 -12.66 -31.09 -27.49
CA ASP A 533 -13.65 -31.15 -26.40
C ASP A 533 -13.21 -30.14 -25.32
N GLY A 534 -14.15 -29.35 -24.80
CA GLY A 534 -13.90 -28.15 -23.98
C GLY A 534 -13.37 -28.40 -22.56
N GLU A 535 -12.35 -29.25 -22.40
CA GLU A 535 -11.62 -29.47 -21.15
C GLU A 535 -10.33 -28.63 -21.07
N GLU A 536 -9.85 -28.40 -19.85
CA GLU A 536 -8.56 -27.77 -19.57
C GLU A 536 -7.43 -28.50 -20.30
N ILE A 537 -6.82 -27.83 -21.29
CA ILE A 537 -5.75 -28.42 -22.08
C ILE A 537 -4.46 -28.36 -21.26
N THR A 538 -4.04 -29.51 -20.74
CA THR A 538 -2.73 -29.71 -20.15
C THR A 538 -1.76 -30.24 -21.21
N VAL A 539 -0.72 -29.47 -21.54
CA VAL A 539 0.34 -29.92 -22.47
C VAL A 539 1.62 -30.20 -21.69
N ILE A 540 2.22 -31.38 -21.91
CA ILE A 540 3.47 -31.78 -21.27
C ILE A 540 4.59 -31.80 -22.32
N TYR A 541 5.61 -30.96 -22.13
CA TYR A 541 6.80 -30.93 -22.99
C TYR A 541 7.97 -31.65 -22.34
N ARG A 542 8.71 -32.43 -23.14
CA ARG A 542 10.03 -32.98 -22.78
C ARG A 542 11.15 -31.99 -23.10
N ALA A 543 12.27 -32.13 -22.38
CA ALA A 543 13.47 -31.30 -22.55
C ALA A 543 13.94 -31.13 -24.01
N ALA A 544 13.88 -32.19 -24.82
CA ALA A 544 14.30 -32.18 -26.23
C ALA A 544 13.31 -31.46 -27.16
N GLN A 545 12.04 -31.33 -26.78
CA GLN A 545 11.02 -30.64 -27.56
C GLN A 545 11.11 -29.11 -27.38
N LEU A 546 11.58 -28.67 -26.20
CA LEU A 546 11.73 -27.26 -25.85
C LEU A 546 12.85 -26.53 -26.62
N THR A 547 13.74 -27.24 -27.30
CA THR A 547 14.83 -26.64 -28.11
C THR A 547 14.46 -26.32 -29.55
N ALA A 548 13.30 -26.78 -30.04
CA ALA A 548 12.94 -26.68 -31.45
C ALA A 548 12.33 -25.33 -31.85
N ASN A 549 11.94 -24.50 -30.89
CA ASN A 549 11.27 -23.21 -31.11
C ASN A 549 11.99 -22.08 -30.35
N PRO A 550 12.27 -20.91 -30.96
CA PRO A 550 12.87 -19.74 -30.28
C PRO A 550 12.13 -19.30 -29.01
N LEU A 551 10.80 -19.50 -28.96
CA LEU A 551 9.94 -19.20 -27.82
C LEU A 551 10.15 -20.20 -26.67
N GLN A 552 10.25 -21.50 -27.01
CA GLN A 552 10.56 -22.56 -26.06
C GLN A 552 12.03 -22.55 -25.64
N THR A 553 12.89 -21.85 -26.38
CA THR A 553 14.32 -21.69 -26.05
C THR A 553 14.48 -20.86 -24.77
N LYS A 554 13.80 -19.72 -24.61
CA LYS A 554 13.84 -18.93 -23.35
C LYS A 554 13.27 -19.69 -22.16
N LEU A 555 12.18 -20.43 -22.39
CA LEU A 555 11.58 -21.30 -21.40
C LEU A 555 12.52 -22.44 -20.98
N SER A 556 13.24 -23.01 -21.96
CA SER A 556 14.29 -24.00 -21.72
C SER A 556 15.49 -23.40 -21.00
N GLU A 557 15.81 -22.12 -21.21
CA GLU A 557 16.87 -21.42 -20.50
C GLU A 557 16.50 -21.22 -19.02
N TRP A 558 15.27 -20.78 -18.72
CA TRP A 558 14.77 -20.69 -17.33
C TRP A 558 14.86 -22.03 -16.59
N VAL A 559 14.32 -23.10 -17.19
CA VAL A 559 14.39 -24.45 -16.58
C VAL A 559 15.83 -24.94 -16.46
N ARG A 560 16.66 -24.80 -17.50
CA ARG A 560 18.08 -25.21 -17.44
C ARG A 560 18.84 -24.45 -16.37
N PHE A 561 18.59 -23.16 -16.25
CA PHE A 561 19.27 -22.31 -15.29
C PHE A 561 18.89 -22.75 -13.86
N PHE A 562 17.60 -23.01 -13.59
CA PHE A 562 17.14 -23.57 -12.33
C PHE A 562 17.78 -24.95 -12.05
N MET A 563 17.76 -25.84 -13.05
CA MET A 563 18.34 -27.18 -12.94
C MET A 563 19.86 -27.14 -12.70
N SER A 564 20.57 -26.14 -13.21
CA SER A 564 22.01 -25.99 -12.98
C SER A 564 22.37 -25.39 -11.62
N LYS A 565 21.54 -24.45 -11.13
CA LYS A 565 21.85 -23.63 -9.94
C LYS A 565 21.22 -24.16 -8.66
N VAL A 566 20.00 -24.70 -8.73
CA VAL A 566 19.17 -25.05 -7.55
C VAL A 566 18.97 -26.56 -7.43
N SER A 567 18.73 -27.28 -8.53
CA SER A 567 18.52 -28.75 -8.49
C SER A 567 19.61 -29.56 -7.78
N PRO A 568 20.91 -29.17 -7.78
CA PRO A 568 21.92 -29.89 -7.02
C PRO A 568 21.67 -29.90 -5.51
N TYR A 569 20.80 -29.03 -4.97
CA TYR A 569 20.49 -28.97 -3.54
C TYR A 569 19.15 -29.62 -3.21
N CYS A 570 18.41 -30.08 -4.22
CA CYS A 570 17.09 -30.68 -4.05
C CYS A 570 17.16 -32.15 -3.58
N ALA A 571 16.18 -32.59 -2.79
CA ALA A 571 15.99 -33.97 -2.35
C ALA A 571 15.38 -34.86 -3.46
N GLY A 572 14.65 -34.24 -4.40
CA GLY A 572 14.04 -34.90 -5.55
C GLY A 572 14.00 -34.01 -6.80
N PRO A 573 13.48 -34.52 -7.93
CA PRO A 573 13.40 -33.76 -9.17
C PRO A 573 12.40 -32.59 -9.05
N PRO A 574 12.81 -31.35 -9.37
CA PRO A 574 11.90 -30.21 -9.42
C PRO A 574 10.78 -30.40 -10.45
N LYS A 575 9.58 -29.92 -10.12
CA LYS A 575 8.41 -29.94 -11.01
C LYS A 575 8.11 -28.54 -11.53
N PHE A 576 7.96 -28.40 -12.85
CA PHE A 576 7.76 -27.11 -13.51
C PHE A 576 6.36 -27.00 -14.10
N PHE A 577 5.72 -25.84 -13.88
CA PHE A 577 4.36 -25.55 -14.32
C PHE A 577 4.32 -24.18 -15.01
N GLU A 578 3.39 -24.00 -15.95
CA GLU A 578 3.07 -22.72 -16.55
C GLU A 578 1.55 -22.58 -16.74
N LEU A 579 0.98 -21.48 -16.27
CA LEU A 579 -0.41 -21.10 -16.54
C LEU A 579 -0.39 -19.99 -17.60
N ARG A 580 -1.24 -20.10 -18.62
CA ARG A 580 -1.39 -19.09 -19.68
C ARG A 580 -2.83 -18.56 -19.82
N PRO A 581 -3.02 -17.30 -20.23
CA PRO A 581 -4.34 -16.78 -20.55
C PRO A 581 -5.00 -17.54 -21.71
N LYS A 582 -6.31 -17.81 -21.61
CA LYS A 582 -7.08 -18.47 -22.70
C LYS A 582 -7.02 -17.73 -24.03
N HIS A 583 -6.79 -16.42 -24.08
CA HIS A 583 -6.73 -15.72 -25.38
C HIS A 583 -5.50 -16.10 -26.23
N PHE A 584 -4.47 -16.72 -25.62
CA PHE A 584 -3.36 -17.36 -26.36
C PHE A 584 -3.79 -18.64 -27.10
N TYR A 585 -4.98 -19.17 -26.81
CA TYR A 585 -5.61 -20.29 -27.53
C TYR A 585 -6.38 -19.84 -28.78
N THR A 586 -6.87 -18.59 -28.80
CA THR A 586 -7.89 -18.14 -29.78
C THR A 586 -7.39 -17.26 -30.92
N SER A 587 -6.13 -16.84 -30.90
CA SER A 587 -5.55 -16.10 -32.03
C SER A 587 -4.97 -17.05 -33.06
#